data_AF-L7UJF4-F1
#
_entry.id   AF-L7UJF4-F1
#
_cell.length_a   1.000
_cell.length_b   1.000
_cell.length_c   1.000
_cell.angle_alpha   90.00
_cell.angle_beta   90.00
_cell.angle_gamma   90.00
#
_symmetry.space_group_name_H-M   'P 1'
#
loop_
_entity.id
_entity.type
_entity.pdbx_description
1 polymer ?
#
loop_
_entity_poly.entity_id
_entity_poly.type
_entity_poly.pdbx_seq_one_letter_code
_entity_poly.pdbx_strand_id
1 'polypeptide(L)'
;MNLPRYFVPHASTPPERIHSDAASVVHVVDAFQLDSQHVLEPEWWVGLDALGGVHVVPASERGLLPASALAQLTHHEVASGRTPRRIAASELFFFSVELVEHPADAEGFNDPVYLYGHLSGPWPSASPQRVPGQLTVTRGDVLAGLTHGAADAFHYVQTPESATAPRGYHALLPGDRPEVLAGGRGLVLAWPSVPPELQVGNASNGPMVARMLHDVLTQLQEDAGGNKGPDALVRMELPVPSRAMAIAELELRGYEVKGDVAVLRRQHPGLLTRMAEWLRAEKVRIPPEATAPQFLELARQALTALPGWPTETERVLRASVRAGGAPRLETPSLPRATSPAPQRPVPPRAPPAAPRPSEWMEDFLNAHAAAKPRAEKPRLTRARPTPPPPAKSGRPAWMEDFSSPPREAAVAPTKPAPAPSSAPAKKPDWMSDFDE
;
A
#
# COMPACT_ATOMS: atom_id res chain seq x y z
N MET A 1 7.16 26.31 -1.05
CA MET A 1 7.74 24.95 -1.06
C MET A 1 7.99 24.58 -2.51
N ASN A 2 9.21 24.16 -2.86
CA ASN A 2 9.46 23.59 -4.18
C ASN A 2 9.14 22.10 -4.08
N LEU A 3 8.03 21.69 -4.70
CA LEU A 3 7.67 20.28 -4.79
C LEU A 3 8.60 19.56 -5.77
N PRO A 4 8.80 18.23 -5.63
CA PRO A 4 9.52 17.45 -6.63
C PRO A 4 8.89 17.65 -8.01
N ARG A 5 9.73 17.75 -9.05
CA ARG A 5 9.29 17.98 -10.42
C ARG A 5 8.26 16.96 -10.92
N TYR A 6 8.41 15.69 -10.55
CA TYR A 6 7.52 14.61 -10.97
C TYR A 6 6.29 14.44 -10.09
N PHE A 7 6.11 15.31 -9.10
CA PHE A 7 4.93 15.34 -8.25
C PHE A 7 3.95 16.43 -8.70
N VAL A 8 2.70 16.04 -8.91
CA VAL A 8 1.60 16.93 -9.24
C VAL A 8 0.66 17.03 -8.03
N PRO A 9 0.58 18.19 -7.35
CA PRO A 9 -0.33 18.36 -6.22
C PRO A 9 -1.79 18.36 -6.68
N HIS A 10 -2.67 17.82 -5.85
CA HIS A 10 -4.10 17.89 -6.10
C HIS A 10 -4.60 19.34 -5.97
N ALA A 11 -5.19 19.88 -7.04
CA ALA A 11 -5.50 21.31 -7.14
C ALA A 11 -6.49 21.83 -6.07
N SER A 12 -7.32 20.95 -5.49
CA SER A 12 -8.38 21.35 -4.56
C SER A 12 -8.03 21.19 -3.08
N THR A 13 -6.90 20.57 -2.73
CA THR A 13 -6.57 20.29 -1.34
C THR A 13 -5.39 21.16 -0.91
N PRO A 14 -5.58 22.08 0.06
CA PRO A 14 -4.48 22.92 0.50
C PRO A 14 -3.41 22.06 1.20
N PRO A 15 -2.11 22.43 1.06
CA PRO A 15 -1.05 21.83 1.86
C PRO A 15 -1.32 21.94 3.36
N GLU A 16 -1.21 20.83 4.07
CA GLU A 16 -1.31 20.76 5.52
C GLU A 16 0.08 20.95 6.13
N ARG A 17 0.23 21.77 7.18
CA ARG A 17 1.51 21.86 7.90
C ARG A 17 1.68 20.67 8.82
N ILE A 18 2.82 19.99 8.72
CA ILE A 18 3.16 18.88 9.58
C ILE A 18 4.00 19.40 10.75
N HIS A 19 3.62 19.02 11.96
CA HIS A 19 4.46 19.14 13.14
C HIS A 19 4.83 17.72 13.56
N SER A 20 6.07 17.31 13.32
CA SER A 20 6.52 15.98 13.72
C SER A 20 6.75 15.97 15.22
N ASP A 21 5.95 15.17 15.92
CA ASP A 21 6.04 14.96 17.36
C ASP A 21 6.33 13.47 17.62
N ALA A 22 7.47 13.18 18.22
CA ALA A 22 7.88 11.82 18.58
C ALA A 22 6.82 11.10 19.43
N ALA A 23 6.09 11.81 20.30
CA ALA A 23 5.07 11.23 21.15
C ALA A 23 3.81 10.77 20.39
N SER A 24 3.61 11.27 19.16
CA SER A 24 2.47 10.89 18.31
C SER A 24 2.71 9.62 17.48
N VAL A 25 3.95 9.11 17.46
CA VAL A 25 4.32 7.95 16.66
C VAL A 25 3.77 6.66 17.30
N VAL A 26 2.95 5.94 16.55
CA VAL A 26 2.38 4.63 16.94
C VAL A 26 3.20 3.47 16.38
N HIS A 27 3.63 3.58 15.12
CA HIS A 27 4.43 2.58 14.44
C HIS A 27 5.70 3.19 13.86
N VAL A 28 6.84 2.51 13.99
CA VAL A 28 8.08 2.87 13.29
C VAL A 28 8.16 2.05 12.01
N VAL A 29 8.45 2.71 10.88
CA VAL A 29 8.44 2.08 9.55
C VAL A 29 9.79 2.15 8.84
N ASP A 30 10.72 2.99 9.32
CA ASP A 30 12.05 3.10 8.73
C ASP A 30 13.06 3.78 9.67
N ALA A 31 14.34 3.54 9.41
CA ALA A 31 15.49 4.16 10.06
C ALA A 31 16.60 4.42 9.02
N PHE A 32 17.18 5.62 9.01
CA PHE A 32 18.27 5.97 8.10
C PHE A 32 19.16 7.09 8.64
N GLN A 33 20.35 7.25 8.05
CA GLN A 33 21.26 8.37 8.28
C GLN A 33 21.27 9.28 7.06
N LEU A 34 21.17 10.60 7.26
CA LEU A 34 21.24 11.56 6.17
C LEU A 34 22.68 12.06 5.99
N ASP A 35 23.35 11.66 4.89
CA ASP A 35 24.69 12.14 4.54
C ASP A 35 24.56 13.44 3.74
N SER A 36 24.55 14.56 4.47
CA SER A 36 24.70 15.88 3.86
C SER A 36 26.18 16.27 3.88
N GLN A 37 26.68 16.86 2.79
CA GLN A 37 28.11 17.20 2.61
C GLN A 37 28.71 18.10 3.71
N HIS A 38 27.90 18.65 4.63
CA HIS A 38 28.27 19.71 5.56
C HIS A 38 27.84 19.50 7.03
N VAL A 39 27.19 18.39 7.40
CA VAL A 39 26.68 18.16 8.78
C VAL A 39 27.07 16.76 9.28
N LEU A 40 27.24 16.60 10.60
CA LEU A 40 27.25 15.30 11.27
C LEU A 40 26.03 14.50 10.80
N GLU A 41 26.22 13.27 10.31
CA GLU A 41 25.18 12.38 9.77
C GLU A 41 24.08 12.17 10.83
N PRO A 42 22.96 12.93 10.82
CA PRO A 42 21.93 12.74 11.81
C PRO A 42 21.17 11.49 11.44
N GLU A 43 20.97 10.61 12.42
CA GLU A 43 20.08 9.47 12.29
C GLU A 43 18.64 9.94 12.48
N TRP A 44 17.75 9.40 11.65
CA TRP A 44 16.35 9.74 11.58
C TRP A 44 15.51 8.47 11.60
N TRP A 45 14.35 8.58 12.24
CA TRP A 45 13.31 7.55 12.23
C TRP A 45 12.10 8.07 11.47
N VAL A 46 11.42 7.14 10.80
CA VAL A 46 10.14 7.40 10.14
C VAL A 46 9.08 6.65 10.91
N GLY A 47 8.06 7.37 11.34
CA GLY A 47 6.93 6.82 12.08
C GLY A 47 5.60 7.13 11.42
N LEU A 48 4.60 6.34 11.75
CA LEU A 48 3.20 6.58 11.46
C LEU A 48 2.45 6.89 12.75
N ASP A 49 1.56 7.88 12.71
CA ASP A 49 0.58 8.12 13.77
C ASP A 49 -0.63 7.18 13.65
N ALA A 50 -1.58 7.30 14.57
CA ALA A 50 -2.81 6.50 14.61
C ALA A 50 -3.72 6.66 13.37
N LEU A 51 -3.52 7.71 12.58
CA LEU A 51 -4.27 7.99 11.35
C LEU A 51 -3.47 7.58 10.09
N GLY A 52 -2.28 6.98 10.26
CA GLY A 52 -1.38 6.62 9.17
C GLY A 52 -0.59 7.82 8.61
N GLY A 53 -0.57 8.96 9.30
CA GLY A 53 0.22 10.12 8.94
C GLY A 53 1.71 9.90 9.17
N VAL A 54 2.54 10.29 8.19
CA VAL A 54 4.00 10.19 8.29
C VAL A 54 4.58 11.28 9.20
N HIS A 55 5.45 10.85 10.12
CA HIS A 55 6.29 11.67 10.99
C HIS A 55 7.76 11.31 10.80
N VAL A 56 8.63 12.32 10.77
CA VAL A 56 10.07 12.13 10.63
C VAL A 56 10.74 12.74 11.86
N VAL A 57 11.36 11.89 12.68
CA VAL A 57 11.81 12.24 14.03
C VAL A 57 13.32 12.05 14.11
N PRO A 58 14.09 13.04 14.62
CA PRO A 58 15.53 12.90 14.77
C PRO A 58 15.88 11.92 15.89
N ALA A 59 17.01 11.22 15.78
CA ALA A 59 17.45 10.24 16.78
C ALA A 59 17.64 10.83 18.19
N SER A 60 17.92 12.12 18.31
CA SER A 60 17.97 12.83 19.59
C SER A 60 16.67 12.79 20.38
N GLU A 61 15.53 12.61 19.71
CA GLU A 61 14.20 12.54 20.33
C GLU A 61 13.75 11.10 20.62
N ARG A 62 14.63 10.10 20.47
CA ARG A 62 14.31 8.69 20.72
C ARG A 62 13.66 8.44 22.09
N GLY A 63 14.07 9.18 23.12
CA GLY A 63 13.51 9.06 24.48
C GLY A 63 12.06 9.55 24.62
N LEU A 64 11.52 10.25 23.61
CA LEU A 64 10.15 10.75 23.57
C LEU A 64 9.20 9.81 22.83
N LEU A 65 9.73 8.77 22.16
CA LEU A 65 8.90 7.77 21.48
C LEU A 65 8.06 6.97 22.50
N PRO A 66 6.80 6.66 22.18
CA PRO A 66 5.99 5.75 22.99
C PRO A 66 6.66 4.38 23.13
N ALA A 67 6.39 3.69 24.24
CA ALA A 67 7.01 2.40 24.56
C ALA A 67 6.81 1.34 23.47
N SER A 68 5.65 1.34 22.80
CA SER A 68 5.37 0.45 21.66
C SER A 68 6.27 0.73 20.46
N ALA A 69 6.43 2.00 20.08
CA ALA A 69 7.30 2.42 19.00
C ALA A 69 8.78 2.13 19.31
N LEU A 70 9.21 2.39 20.56
CA LEU A 70 10.56 2.07 21.01
C LEU A 70 10.84 0.56 20.99
N ALA A 71 9.86 -0.28 21.35
CA ALA A 71 9.99 -1.74 21.27
C ALA A 71 10.12 -2.22 19.82
N GLN A 72 9.36 -1.65 18.88
CA GLN A 72 9.49 -1.93 17.45
C GLN A 72 10.88 -1.55 16.93
N LEU A 73 11.35 -0.33 17.25
CA LEU A 73 12.68 0.14 16.86
C LEU A 73 13.79 -0.76 17.41
N THR A 74 13.74 -1.07 18.69
CA THR A 74 14.72 -1.95 19.36
C THR A 74 14.73 -3.35 18.73
N HIS A 75 13.56 -3.90 18.43
CA HIS A 75 13.48 -5.18 17.74
C HIS A 75 14.12 -5.11 16.35
N HIS A 76 13.84 -4.07 15.57
CA HIS A 76 14.43 -3.90 14.24
C HIS A 76 15.96 -3.83 14.29
N GLU A 77 16.53 -3.10 15.25
CA GLU A 77 17.99 -3.00 15.44
C GLU A 77 18.62 -4.37 15.72
N VAL A 78 18.00 -5.16 16.61
CA VAL A 78 18.46 -6.51 16.94
C VAL A 78 18.30 -7.47 15.77
N ALA A 79 17.15 -7.44 15.09
CA ALA A 79 16.81 -8.36 14.01
C ALA A 79 17.61 -8.07 12.72
N SER A 80 17.86 -6.80 12.40
CA SER A 80 18.64 -6.40 11.23
C SER A 80 20.13 -6.65 11.43
N GLY A 81 20.63 -6.50 12.67
CA GLY A 81 22.07 -6.62 13.00
C GLY A 81 22.95 -5.62 12.25
N ARG A 82 22.37 -4.53 11.73
CA ARG A 82 23.01 -3.54 10.87
C ARG A 82 22.76 -2.15 11.40
N THR A 83 23.71 -1.26 11.14
CA THR A 83 23.45 0.18 11.32
C THR A 83 22.54 0.67 10.19
N PRO A 84 21.72 1.71 10.42
CA PRO A 84 20.85 2.23 9.39
C PRO A 84 21.61 2.65 8.13
N ARG A 85 20.97 2.49 6.98
CA ARG A 85 21.54 2.90 5.69
C ARG A 85 21.77 4.40 5.65
N ARG A 86 22.76 4.82 4.87
CA ARG A 86 23.05 6.22 4.60
C ARG A 86 22.42 6.63 3.28
N ILE A 87 21.70 7.75 3.29
CA ILE A 87 21.13 8.36 2.09
C ILE A 87 21.87 9.66 1.85
N ALA A 88 22.61 9.73 0.74
CA ALA A 88 23.32 10.92 0.29
C ALA A 88 22.32 11.94 -0.29
N ALA A 89 21.71 12.71 0.61
CA ALA A 89 20.72 13.73 0.27
C ALA A 89 20.87 14.94 1.18
N SER A 90 20.58 16.11 0.62
CA SER A 90 20.39 17.36 1.36
C SER A 90 18.97 17.49 1.89
N GLU A 91 18.01 16.90 1.19
CA GLU A 91 16.60 16.88 1.55
C GLU A 91 15.91 15.61 1.02
N LEU A 92 14.90 15.12 1.73
CA LEU A 92 14.08 13.97 1.38
C LEU A 92 12.60 14.30 1.43
N PHE A 93 11.85 13.80 0.46
CA PHE A 93 10.40 13.76 0.50
C PHE A 93 9.91 12.35 0.84
N PHE A 94 8.75 12.27 1.46
CA PHE A 94 8.17 11.02 1.96
C PHE A 94 6.81 10.84 1.31
N PHE A 95 6.56 9.71 0.67
CA PHE A 95 5.35 9.48 -0.11
C PHE A 95 4.59 8.25 0.39
N SER A 96 3.42 8.44 0.97
CA SER A 96 2.51 7.35 1.31
C SER A 96 1.70 6.99 0.06
N VAL A 97 1.93 5.81 -0.51
CA VAL A 97 1.30 5.34 -1.75
C VAL A 97 0.02 4.57 -1.43
N GLU A 98 -1.11 5.09 -1.87
CA GLU A 98 -2.43 4.50 -1.63
C GLU A 98 -2.97 3.72 -2.84
N LEU A 99 -2.57 4.15 -4.04
CA LEU A 99 -3.08 3.62 -5.30
C LEU A 99 -2.00 3.70 -6.38
N VAL A 100 -1.98 2.67 -7.22
CA VAL A 100 -1.19 2.62 -8.45
C VAL A 100 -2.14 2.62 -9.64
N GLU A 101 -1.85 3.45 -10.62
CA GLU A 101 -2.55 3.49 -11.90
C GLU A 101 -1.58 3.31 -13.06
N HIS A 102 -1.97 2.44 -13.99
CA HIS A 102 -1.34 2.31 -15.29
C HIS A 102 -2.16 3.10 -16.32
N PRO A 103 -1.57 4.11 -16.98
CA PRO A 103 -2.28 4.85 -18.02
C PRO A 103 -2.66 3.92 -19.18
N ALA A 104 -3.89 4.06 -19.69
CA ALA A 104 -4.44 3.17 -20.71
C ALA A 104 -3.69 3.26 -22.06
N ASP A 105 -3.09 4.42 -22.37
CA ASP A 105 -2.36 4.67 -23.62
C ASP A 105 -0.85 4.38 -23.50
N ALA A 106 -0.41 3.71 -22.42
CA ALA A 106 0.98 3.32 -22.23
C ALA A 106 1.30 2.02 -22.98
N GLU A 107 2.04 2.12 -24.09
CA GLU A 107 2.44 0.99 -24.95
C GLU A 107 3.91 0.55 -24.74
N GLY A 108 4.73 1.38 -24.10
CA GLY A 108 6.15 1.09 -23.87
C GLY A 108 6.40 0.23 -22.64
N PHE A 109 7.51 -0.54 -22.65
CA PHE A 109 7.83 -1.47 -21.56
C PHE A 109 8.13 -0.76 -20.22
N ASN A 110 8.86 0.36 -20.26
CA ASN A 110 9.20 1.16 -19.08
C ASN A 110 8.37 2.45 -19.01
N ASP A 111 7.10 2.35 -19.36
CA ASP A 111 6.21 3.51 -19.39
C ASP A 111 5.90 4.07 -18.00
N PRO A 112 5.36 5.30 -17.94
CA PRO A 112 4.96 5.94 -16.70
C PRO A 112 3.92 5.13 -15.92
N VAL A 113 4.04 5.20 -14.60
CA VAL A 113 3.10 4.73 -13.60
C VAL A 113 2.77 5.89 -12.70
N TYR A 114 1.49 6.05 -12.37
CA TYR A 114 1.03 7.08 -11.47
C TYR A 114 0.80 6.49 -10.08
N LEU A 115 1.55 7.01 -9.11
CA LEU A 115 1.41 6.67 -7.70
C LEU A 115 0.63 7.79 -7.03
N TYR A 116 -0.54 7.48 -6.49
CA TYR A 116 -1.38 8.44 -5.78
C TYR A 116 -1.24 8.28 -4.27
N GLY A 117 -1.34 9.40 -3.57
CA GLY A 117 -1.35 9.44 -2.12
C GLY A 117 -0.82 10.78 -1.60
N HIS A 118 -0.03 10.74 -0.53
CA HIS A 118 0.36 11.94 0.20
C HIS A 118 1.88 12.14 0.19
N LEU A 119 2.34 13.24 -0.40
CA LEU A 119 3.71 13.69 -0.31
C LEU A 119 3.89 14.55 0.93
N SER A 120 4.91 14.24 1.71
CA SER A 120 5.29 15.01 2.88
C SER A 120 6.73 15.49 2.76
N GLY A 121 7.04 16.67 3.31
CA GLY A 121 8.41 17.17 3.47
C GLY A 121 8.62 18.57 2.91
N PRO A 122 9.79 18.87 2.32
CA PRO A 122 11.02 18.08 2.46
C PRO A 122 11.49 17.99 3.92
N TRP A 123 12.32 17.01 4.25
CA TRP A 123 13.07 16.96 5.52
C TRP A 123 14.57 16.86 5.29
N PRO A 124 15.41 17.44 6.16
CA PRO A 124 15.03 18.32 7.26
C PRO A 124 14.53 19.68 6.75
N SER A 125 13.43 20.19 7.33
CA SER A 125 12.86 21.51 7.05
C SER A 125 12.21 22.06 8.31
N ALA A 126 12.22 23.38 8.47
CA ALA A 126 11.54 24.06 9.56
C ALA A 126 10.00 24.13 9.38
N SER A 127 9.49 23.82 8.19
CA SER A 127 8.06 23.88 7.89
C SER A 127 7.63 22.82 6.86
N PRO A 128 7.77 21.53 7.18
CA PRO A 128 7.34 20.46 6.29
C PRO A 128 5.83 20.53 6.06
N GLN A 129 5.40 20.20 4.85
CA GLN A 129 3.98 20.16 4.48
C GLN A 129 3.59 18.78 3.97
N ARG A 130 2.34 18.40 4.19
CA ARG A 130 1.67 17.24 3.59
C ARG A 130 0.79 17.74 2.45
N VAL A 131 0.95 17.14 1.28
CA VAL A 131 0.23 17.53 0.07
C VAL A 131 -0.27 16.26 -0.61
N PRO A 132 -1.59 16.06 -0.77
CA PRO A 132 -2.10 14.98 -1.59
C PRO A 132 -1.79 15.25 -3.06
N GLY A 133 -1.55 14.19 -3.81
CA GLY A 133 -1.29 14.31 -5.24
C GLY A 133 -0.81 13.02 -5.87
N GLN A 134 -0.09 13.19 -6.96
CA GLN A 134 0.36 12.12 -7.83
C GLN A 134 1.86 12.24 -8.06
N LEU A 135 2.60 11.18 -7.77
CA LEU A 135 3.99 11.03 -8.17
C LEU A 135 4.03 10.19 -9.46
N THR A 136 4.68 10.72 -10.50
CA THR A 136 4.88 9.99 -11.76
C THR A 136 6.29 9.40 -11.80
N VAL A 137 6.38 8.09 -11.94
CA VAL A 137 7.64 7.32 -12.06
C VAL A 137 7.51 6.31 -13.19
N THR A 138 8.54 5.54 -13.53
CA THR A 138 8.38 4.43 -14.49
C THR A 138 8.10 3.09 -13.80
N ARG A 139 7.62 2.10 -14.55
CA ARG A 139 7.48 0.72 -14.04
C ARG A 139 8.80 0.18 -13.48
N GLY A 140 9.90 0.38 -14.20
CA GLY A 140 11.24 0.02 -13.76
C GLY A 140 11.65 0.70 -12.45
N ASP A 141 11.31 1.98 -12.27
CA ASP A 141 11.59 2.71 -11.03
C ASP A 141 10.85 2.07 -9.83
N VAL A 142 9.58 1.68 -9.99
CA VAL A 142 8.81 1.01 -8.92
C VAL A 142 9.42 -0.34 -8.57
N LEU A 143 9.69 -1.17 -9.59
CA LEU A 143 10.30 -2.49 -9.40
C LEU A 143 11.64 -2.37 -8.69
N ALA A 144 12.54 -1.53 -9.21
CA ALA A 144 13.88 -1.38 -8.66
C ALA A 144 13.89 -0.72 -7.29
N GLY A 145 13.06 0.31 -7.08
CA GLY A 145 12.92 0.99 -5.79
C GLY A 145 12.54 0.01 -4.69
N LEU A 146 11.52 -0.83 -4.91
CA LEU A 146 11.09 -1.86 -3.95
C LEU A 146 12.13 -2.98 -3.80
N THR A 147 12.72 -3.43 -4.90
CA THR A 147 13.75 -4.48 -4.90
C THR A 147 14.99 -4.08 -4.10
N HIS A 148 15.47 -2.86 -4.28
CA HIS A 148 16.65 -2.33 -3.57
C HIS A 148 16.31 -2.00 -2.12
N GLY A 149 15.16 -1.35 -1.87
CA GLY A 149 14.69 -1.02 -0.52
C GLY A 149 14.38 -2.24 0.35
N ALA A 150 14.11 -3.40 -0.25
CA ALA A 150 13.86 -4.64 0.49
C ALA A 150 15.05 -5.12 1.34
N ALA A 151 16.28 -4.71 1.03
CA ALA A 151 17.45 -5.00 1.84
C ALA A 151 17.43 -4.27 3.19
N ASP A 152 16.75 -3.12 3.24
CA ASP A 152 16.67 -2.21 4.37
C ASP A 152 15.25 -2.13 4.95
N ALA A 153 14.34 -3.01 4.51
CA ALA A 153 12.97 -3.04 5.01
C ALA A 153 12.92 -3.25 6.53
N PHE A 154 12.04 -2.51 7.19
CA PHE A 154 11.92 -2.53 8.65
C PHE A 154 11.42 -3.89 9.14
N HIS A 155 11.98 -4.39 10.25
CA HIS A 155 11.71 -5.72 10.77
C HIS A 155 10.79 -5.62 11.99
N TYR A 156 9.65 -6.29 11.95
CA TYR A 156 8.72 -6.37 13.08
C TYR A 156 8.83 -7.73 13.77
N VAL A 157 8.40 -7.75 15.04
CA VAL A 157 8.28 -8.97 15.83
C VAL A 157 7.32 -9.93 15.12
N GLN A 158 7.73 -11.19 15.01
CA GLN A 158 6.85 -12.24 14.50
C GLN A 158 5.67 -12.43 15.46
N THR A 159 4.45 -12.38 14.92
CA THR A 159 3.23 -12.65 15.69
C THR A 159 2.75 -14.09 15.44
N PRO A 160 1.95 -14.68 16.35
CA PRO A 160 1.37 -16.02 16.15
C PRO A 160 0.55 -16.16 14.86
N GLU A 161 -0.04 -15.07 14.39
CA GLU A 161 -0.85 -15.01 13.17
C GLU A 161 0.00 -14.96 11.89
N SER A 162 1.31 -14.72 12.02
CA SER A 162 2.23 -14.53 10.90
C SER A 162 3.20 -15.71 10.76
N ALA A 163 3.11 -16.42 9.63
CA ALA A 163 4.01 -17.54 9.33
C ALA A 163 5.49 -17.13 9.20
N THR A 164 5.76 -15.87 8.85
CA THR A 164 7.10 -15.28 8.75
C THR A 164 7.13 -13.93 9.45
N ALA A 165 8.32 -13.46 9.84
CA ALA A 165 8.49 -12.15 10.45
C ALA A 165 7.98 -11.03 9.51
N PRO A 166 6.99 -10.22 9.93
CA PRO A 166 6.45 -9.15 9.10
C PRO A 166 7.51 -8.07 8.82
N ARG A 167 7.41 -7.42 7.65
CA ARG A 167 8.36 -6.38 7.22
C ARG A 167 7.65 -5.15 6.67
N GLY A 168 8.23 -3.98 6.94
CA GLY A 168 7.84 -2.69 6.36
C GLY A 168 8.76 -2.35 5.19
N TYR A 169 8.28 -2.56 3.97
CA TYR A 169 9.02 -2.27 2.74
C TYR A 169 8.84 -0.82 2.30
N HIS A 170 9.85 -0.30 1.62
CA HIS A 170 9.87 1.04 1.06
C HIS A 170 10.57 1.03 -0.30
N ALA A 171 10.41 2.10 -1.05
CA ALA A 171 11.06 2.34 -2.33
C ALA A 171 11.66 3.74 -2.34
N LEU A 172 12.93 3.85 -2.76
CA LEU A 172 13.50 5.15 -3.09
C LEU A 172 13.20 5.44 -4.57
N LEU A 173 12.41 6.48 -4.82
CA LEU A 173 11.87 6.83 -6.13
C LEU A 173 12.37 8.22 -6.60
N PRO A 174 12.43 8.43 -7.92
CA PRO A 174 12.81 9.73 -8.46
C PRO A 174 11.66 10.73 -8.33
N GLY A 175 11.93 11.87 -7.70
CA GLY A 175 11.06 13.05 -7.76
C GLY A 175 11.53 14.12 -8.74
N ASP A 176 12.72 13.97 -9.33
CA ASP A 176 13.31 14.93 -10.27
C ASP A 176 14.28 14.22 -11.25
N ARG A 177 14.91 15.00 -12.13
CA ARG A 177 15.85 14.55 -13.15
C ARG A 177 17.18 14.08 -12.55
N PRO A 178 17.92 13.19 -13.22
CA PRO A 178 19.17 12.61 -12.70
C PRO A 178 20.19 13.62 -12.19
N GLU A 179 20.37 14.75 -12.88
CA GLU A 179 21.29 15.81 -12.47
C GLU A 179 20.92 16.49 -11.15
N VAL A 180 19.63 16.55 -10.81
CA VAL A 180 19.13 17.09 -9.54
C VAL A 180 19.27 16.04 -8.43
N LEU A 181 18.96 14.79 -8.75
CA LEU A 181 19.12 13.64 -7.84
C LEU A 181 20.58 13.44 -7.43
N ALA A 182 21.52 13.57 -8.38
CA ALA A 182 22.96 13.46 -8.11
C ALA A 182 23.47 14.55 -7.16
N GLY A 183 22.79 15.71 -7.12
CA GLY A 183 23.03 16.78 -6.15
C GLY A 183 22.38 16.55 -4.79
N GLY A 184 21.75 15.40 -4.55
CA GLY A 184 21.09 15.07 -3.28
C GLY A 184 19.76 15.82 -3.06
N ARG A 185 19.02 16.14 -4.12
CA ARG A 185 17.69 16.78 -4.04
C ARG A 185 16.68 16.03 -4.89
N GLY A 186 15.39 16.14 -4.55
CA GLY A 186 14.31 15.51 -5.30
C GLY A 186 14.20 13.99 -5.10
N LEU A 187 14.86 13.44 -4.08
CA LEU A 187 14.72 12.05 -3.67
C LEU A 187 13.39 11.87 -2.91
N VAL A 188 12.62 10.84 -3.28
CA VAL A 188 11.33 10.53 -2.66
C VAL A 188 11.41 9.12 -2.08
N LEU A 189 11.34 8.99 -0.75
CA LEU A 189 11.19 7.71 -0.10
C LEU A 189 9.70 7.39 0.00
N ALA A 190 9.28 6.24 -0.50
CA ALA A 190 7.87 5.90 -0.68
C ALA A 190 7.49 4.57 0.00
N TRP A 191 6.30 4.51 0.58
CA TRP A 191 5.77 3.31 1.23
C TRP A 191 4.36 3.02 0.73
N PRO A 192 4.07 1.79 0.28
CA PRO A 192 2.69 1.33 0.15
C PRO A 192 1.95 1.47 1.49
N SER A 193 0.90 2.27 1.51
CA SER A 193 0.13 2.61 2.70
C SER A 193 -0.69 1.42 3.17
N VAL A 194 -0.72 1.19 4.48
CA VAL A 194 -1.60 0.21 5.10
C VAL A 194 -2.75 0.98 5.75
N PRO A 195 -4.03 0.67 5.44
CA PRO A 195 -5.16 1.28 6.13
C PRO A 195 -5.00 1.17 7.65
N PRO A 196 -5.22 2.25 8.44
CA PRO A 196 -5.00 2.24 9.88
C PRO A 196 -5.72 1.11 10.61
N GLU A 197 -6.89 0.69 10.11
CA GLU A 197 -7.70 -0.39 10.68
C GLU A 197 -7.01 -1.77 10.57
N LEU A 198 -6.05 -1.91 9.66
CA LEU A 198 -5.27 -3.13 9.44
C LEU A 198 -3.91 -3.09 10.16
N GLN A 199 -3.53 -1.97 10.78
CA GLN A 199 -2.27 -1.81 11.50
C GLN A 199 -2.35 -2.38 12.93
N VAL A 200 -2.74 -3.66 13.04
CA VAL A 200 -2.89 -4.32 14.36
C VAL A 200 -1.52 -4.75 14.87
N GLY A 201 -0.93 -3.93 15.75
CA GLY A 201 0.34 -4.21 16.43
C GLY A 201 1.61 -3.87 15.61
N ASN A 202 1.51 -3.76 14.29
CA ASN A 202 2.58 -3.27 13.41
C ASN A 202 2.02 -2.61 12.14
N ALA A 203 2.88 -1.90 11.41
CA ALA A 203 2.57 -1.31 10.11
C ALA A 203 3.28 -2.07 8.97
N SER A 204 3.32 -3.40 9.01
CA SER A 204 3.88 -4.19 7.92
C SER A 204 3.00 -4.09 6.67
N ASN A 205 3.63 -3.93 5.50
CA ASN A 205 2.93 -3.64 4.24
C ASN A 205 3.17 -4.70 3.17
N GLY A 206 3.65 -5.89 3.54
CA GLY A 206 3.92 -7.01 2.62
C GLY A 206 2.77 -7.30 1.64
N PRO A 207 1.50 -7.43 2.08
CA PRO A 207 0.39 -7.64 1.17
C PRO A 207 0.19 -6.51 0.14
N MET A 208 0.40 -5.25 0.54
CA MET A 208 0.27 -4.09 -0.36
C MET A 208 1.41 -4.08 -1.39
N VAL A 209 2.62 -4.45 -0.98
CA VAL A 209 3.80 -4.57 -1.85
C VAL A 209 3.61 -5.70 -2.86
N ALA A 210 3.14 -6.87 -2.42
CA ALA A 210 2.88 -8.02 -3.30
C ALA A 210 1.85 -7.65 -4.39
N ARG A 211 0.78 -6.93 -4.00
CA ARG A 211 -0.23 -6.43 -4.95
C ARG A 211 0.36 -5.42 -5.93
N MET A 212 1.07 -4.41 -5.43
CA MET A 212 1.71 -3.39 -6.28
C MET A 212 2.68 -4.01 -7.29
N LEU A 213 3.53 -4.96 -6.85
CA LEU A 213 4.44 -5.66 -7.74
C LEU A 213 3.71 -6.54 -8.75
N HIS A 214 2.68 -7.27 -8.32
CA HIS A 214 1.83 -8.04 -9.22
C HIS A 214 1.25 -7.15 -10.32
N ASP A 215 0.64 -6.02 -9.98
CA ASP A 215 0.01 -5.12 -10.96
C ASP A 215 1.02 -4.61 -12.00
N VAL A 216 2.19 -4.14 -11.53
CA VAL A 216 3.27 -3.65 -12.41
C VAL A 216 3.81 -4.77 -13.31
N LEU A 217 4.03 -5.96 -12.76
CA LEU A 217 4.56 -7.12 -13.50
C LEU A 217 3.55 -7.66 -14.52
N THR A 218 2.26 -7.71 -14.16
CA THR A 218 1.19 -8.09 -15.08
C THR A 218 1.12 -7.13 -16.26
N GLN A 219 1.13 -5.82 -15.99
CA GLN A 219 1.12 -4.83 -17.08
C GLN A 219 2.38 -4.95 -17.96
N LEU A 220 3.56 -5.14 -17.34
CA LEU A 220 4.80 -5.33 -18.09
C LEU A 220 4.77 -6.57 -18.98
N GLN A 221 4.19 -7.68 -18.49
CA GLN A 221 4.01 -8.91 -19.25
C GLN A 221 3.02 -8.72 -20.42
N GLU A 222 1.91 -8.03 -20.19
CA GLU A 222 0.91 -7.74 -21.23
C GLU A 222 1.51 -6.89 -22.35
N ASP A 223 2.23 -5.83 -22.00
CA ASP A 223 2.93 -4.97 -22.96
C ASP A 223 4.01 -5.75 -23.72
N ALA A 224 4.77 -6.61 -23.03
CA ALA A 224 5.72 -7.52 -23.66
C ALA A 224 5.05 -8.42 -24.70
N GLY A 225 3.88 -8.98 -24.39
CA GLY A 225 3.11 -9.82 -25.30
C GLY A 225 2.54 -9.05 -26.50
N GLY A 226 2.02 -7.84 -26.25
CA GLY A 226 1.41 -6.99 -27.29
C GLY A 226 2.42 -6.37 -28.25
N ASN A 227 3.60 -5.99 -27.75
CA ASN A 227 4.56 -5.13 -28.46
C ASN A 227 5.87 -5.83 -28.86
N LYS A 228 5.85 -7.17 -29.00
CA LYS A 228 7.02 -8.00 -29.35
C LYS A 228 8.21 -7.76 -28.40
N GLY A 229 7.91 -7.63 -27.11
CA GLY A 229 8.91 -7.45 -26.07
C GLY A 229 9.76 -8.71 -25.81
N PRO A 230 10.69 -8.64 -24.85
CA PRO A 230 11.56 -9.75 -24.49
C PRO A 230 10.79 -11.02 -24.11
N ASP A 231 11.14 -12.16 -24.71
CA ASP A 231 10.52 -13.47 -24.44
C ASP A 231 10.51 -13.83 -22.94
N ALA A 232 11.53 -13.39 -22.20
CA ALA A 232 11.64 -13.61 -20.76
C ALA A 232 10.50 -12.94 -19.97
N LEU A 233 10.02 -11.77 -20.40
CA LEU A 233 8.89 -11.07 -19.77
C LEU A 233 7.57 -11.70 -20.19
N VAL A 234 7.43 -12.04 -21.48
CA VAL A 234 6.22 -12.67 -22.04
C VAL A 234 5.91 -14.00 -21.36
N ARG A 235 6.95 -14.79 -21.06
CA ARG A 235 6.80 -16.15 -20.51
C ARG A 235 6.92 -16.22 -18.99
N MET A 236 6.99 -15.08 -18.31
CA MET A 236 7.11 -15.04 -16.85
C MET A 236 5.87 -15.63 -16.18
N GLU A 237 6.02 -16.65 -15.34
CA GLU A 237 4.88 -17.17 -14.59
C GLU A 237 4.57 -16.26 -13.40
N LEU A 238 3.46 -15.52 -13.48
CA LEU A 238 3.04 -14.61 -12.42
C LEU A 238 2.11 -15.33 -11.42
N PRO A 239 2.50 -15.43 -10.13
CA PRO A 239 1.61 -15.88 -9.07
C PRO A 239 0.59 -14.78 -8.73
N VAL A 240 -0.36 -15.07 -7.85
CA VAL A 240 -1.30 -14.06 -7.32
C VAL A 240 -0.90 -13.59 -5.92
N PRO A 241 -1.15 -12.32 -5.55
CA PRO A 241 -0.83 -11.80 -4.22
C PRO A 241 -1.77 -12.32 -3.12
N SER A 242 -2.99 -12.71 -3.47
CA SER A 242 -3.91 -13.41 -2.57
C SER A 242 -4.74 -14.38 -3.39
N ARG A 243 -4.55 -15.67 -3.15
CA ARG A 243 -5.31 -16.71 -3.84
C ARG A 243 -6.77 -16.72 -3.41
N ALA A 244 -7.04 -16.39 -2.15
CA ALA A 244 -8.41 -16.27 -1.65
C ALA A 244 -9.19 -15.17 -2.40
N MET A 245 -8.57 -14.01 -2.64
CA MET A 245 -9.17 -12.94 -3.43
C MET A 245 -9.36 -13.33 -4.90
N ALA A 246 -8.38 -14.00 -5.51
CA ALA A 246 -8.48 -14.48 -6.90
C ALA A 246 -9.64 -15.49 -7.06
N ILE A 247 -9.81 -16.39 -6.09
CA ILE A 247 -10.94 -17.33 -6.02
C ILE A 247 -12.26 -16.56 -5.89
N ALA A 248 -12.36 -15.63 -4.94
CA ALA A 248 -13.57 -14.85 -4.73
C ALA A 248 -13.98 -14.04 -5.96
N GLU A 249 -13.02 -13.48 -6.70
CA GLU A 249 -13.28 -12.77 -7.96
C GLU A 249 -13.80 -13.72 -9.05
N LEU A 250 -13.22 -14.91 -9.17
CA LEU A 250 -13.69 -15.93 -10.11
C LEU A 250 -15.10 -16.43 -9.74
N GLU A 251 -15.37 -16.63 -8.45
CA GLU A 251 -16.70 -17.01 -7.95
C GLU A 251 -17.74 -15.93 -8.24
N LEU A 252 -17.38 -14.65 -8.04
CA LEU A 252 -18.24 -13.51 -8.40
C LEU A 252 -18.55 -13.47 -9.90
N ARG A 253 -17.60 -13.89 -10.74
CA ARG A 253 -17.77 -14.05 -12.19
C ARG A 253 -18.53 -15.32 -12.59
N GLY A 254 -18.99 -16.13 -11.62
CA GLY A 254 -19.80 -17.33 -11.86
C GLY A 254 -19.00 -18.61 -12.05
N TYR A 255 -17.71 -18.63 -11.73
CA TYR A 255 -16.90 -19.85 -11.75
C TYR A 255 -17.10 -20.66 -10.46
N GLU A 256 -16.96 -21.98 -10.57
CA GLU A 256 -16.80 -22.89 -9.45
C GLU A 256 -15.35 -23.37 -9.39
N VAL A 257 -14.70 -23.21 -8.24
CA VAL A 257 -13.30 -23.59 -8.05
C VAL A 257 -13.20 -25.02 -7.55
N LYS A 258 -12.41 -25.84 -8.25
CA LYS A 258 -12.06 -27.22 -7.88
C LYS A 258 -10.54 -27.36 -7.85
N GLY A 259 -9.96 -27.27 -6.65
CA GLY A 259 -8.52 -27.27 -6.46
C GLY A 259 -7.86 -26.06 -7.13
N ASP A 260 -7.05 -26.31 -8.16
CA ASP A 260 -6.33 -25.27 -8.92
C ASP A 260 -7.04 -24.80 -10.19
N VAL A 261 -8.27 -25.26 -10.43
CA VAL A 261 -9.00 -24.97 -11.67
C VAL A 261 -10.38 -24.41 -11.36
N ALA A 262 -10.68 -23.25 -11.93
CA ALA A 262 -11.99 -22.63 -11.96
C ALA A 262 -12.73 -23.05 -13.24
N VAL A 263 -13.97 -23.51 -13.10
CA VAL A 263 -14.84 -23.95 -14.20
C VAL A 263 -16.13 -23.15 -14.15
N LEU A 264 -16.50 -22.51 -15.26
CA LEU A 264 -17.72 -21.70 -15.34
C LEU A 264 -18.97 -22.54 -15.00
N ARG A 265 -19.79 -22.10 -14.03
CA ARG A 265 -21.04 -22.78 -13.68
C ARG A 265 -22.04 -22.61 -14.83
N ARG A 266 -22.44 -23.73 -15.45
CA ARG A 266 -23.55 -23.76 -16.41
C ARG A 266 -24.88 -23.56 -15.67
N GLN A 267 -25.53 -22.42 -15.84
CA GLN A 267 -26.97 -22.32 -15.56
C GLN A 267 -27.74 -22.79 -16.80
N HIS A 268 -28.28 -24.02 -16.84
CA HIS A 268 -29.25 -24.38 -17.90
C HIS A 268 -30.25 -25.46 -17.49
N PRO A 269 -31.50 -25.31 -17.96
CA PRO A 269 -32.15 -26.43 -18.62
C PRO A 269 -32.78 -25.99 -19.95
N GLY A 270 -32.14 -26.34 -21.07
CA GLY A 270 -32.69 -26.22 -22.43
C GLY A 270 -31.97 -27.17 -23.36
N LEU A 271 -32.67 -28.21 -23.85
CA LEU A 271 -32.08 -29.44 -24.36
C LEU A 271 -31.45 -29.36 -25.76
N LEU A 272 -31.44 -28.21 -26.42
CA LEU A 272 -31.11 -28.09 -27.85
C LEU A 272 -29.73 -27.46 -28.19
N THR A 273 -28.96 -26.98 -27.22
CA THR A 273 -27.63 -26.36 -27.47
C THR A 273 -26.45 -27.34 -27.43
N ARG A 274 -26.71 -28.65 -27.26
CA ARG A 274 -25.68 -29.65 -26.91
C ARG A 274 -24.63 -29.98 -27.98
N MET A 275 -24.72 -29.48 -29.21
CA MET A 275 -23.74 -29.84 -30.26
C MET A 275 -22.78 -28.73 -30.68
N ALA A 276 -22.95 -27.48 -30.22
CA ALA A 276 -22.03 -26.37 -30.55
C ALA A 276 -21.06 -25.99 -29.41
N GLU A 277 -21.30 -26.43 -28.17
CA GLU A 277 -20.62 -25.92 -26.96
C GLU A 277 -19.61 -26.88 -26.30
N TRP A 278 -19.35 -28.06 -26.88
CA TRP A 278 -18.41 -29.01 -26.29
C TRP A 278 -16.93 -28.56 -26.37
N LEU A 279 -16.63 -27.50 -27.12
CA LEU A 279 -15.29 -26.96 -27.32
C LEU A 279 -14.89 -25.78 -26.42
N ARG A 280 -15.76 -25.24 -25.55
CA ARG A 280 -15.44 -24.01 -24.76
C ARG A 280 -15.97 -24.00 -23.32
N ALA A 281 -15.80 -25.08 -22.56
CA ALA A 281 -15.79 -24.91 -21.11
C ALA A 281 -14.49 -24.17 -20.75
N GLU A 282 -14.58 -22.86 -20.59
CA GLU A 282 -13.45 -21.98 -20.26
C GLU A 282 -12.94 -22.38 -18.86
N LYS A 283 -11.88 -23.20 -18.84
CA LYS A 283 -11.19 -23.62 -17.62
C LYS A 283 -10.09 -22.61 -17.36
N VAL A 284 -10.10 -21.99 -16.19
CA VAL A 284 -9.07 -21.04 -15.78
C VAL A 284 -8.25 -21.68 -14.68
N ARG A 285 -6.93 -21.81 -14.87
CA ARG A 285 -6.02 -22.26 -13.81
C ARG A 285 -5.78 -21.09 -12.85
N ILE A 286 -5.93 -21.33 -11.55
CA ILE A 286 -5.68 -20.33 -10.52
C ILE A 286 -4.20 -20.40 -10.15
N PRO A 287 -3.41 -19.33 -10.36
CA PRO A 287 -2.00 -19.30 -9.99
C PRO A 287 -1.79 -19.51 -8.48
N PRO A 288 -0.61 -19.99 -8.05
CA PRO A 288 -0.28 -20.10 -6.64
C PRO A 288 -0.22 -18.71 -5.98
N GLU A 289 -0.42 -18.68 -4.66
CA GLU A 289 -0.18 -17.46 -3.88
C GLU A 289 1.32 -17.23 -3.69
N ALA A 290 1.75 -15.97 -3.76
CA ALA A 290 3.12 -15.58 -3.48
C ALA A 290 3.21 -14.40 -2.51
N THR A 291 4.23 -14.47 -1.65
CA THR A 291 4.57 -13.44 -0.67
C THR A 291 5.35 -12.29 -1.31
N ALA A 292 5.44 -11.14 -0.62
CA ALA A 292 6.23 -10.00 -1.10
C ALA A 292 7.70 -10.36 -1.44
N PRO A 293 8.45 -11.15 -0.63
CA PRO A 293 9.78 -11.61 -1.01
C PRO A 293 9.83 -12.35 -2.36
N GLN A 294 8.85 -13.20 -2.64
CA GLN A 294 8.79 -13.94 -3.91
C GLN A 294 8.51 -13.00 -5.10
N PHE A 295 7.61 -12.02 -4.94
CA PHE A 295 7.39 -10.98 -5.95
C PHE A 295 8.62 -10.08 -6.15
N LEU A 296 9.41 -9.81 -5.11
CA LEU A 296 10.66 -9.06 -5.23
C LEU A 296 11.71 -9.82 -6.04
N GLU A 297 11.73 -11.16 -5.98
CA GLU A 297 12.57 -11.98 -6.88
C GLU A 297 12.10 -11.89 -8.33
N LEU A 298 10.78 -11.95 -8.57
CA LEU A 298 10.22 -11.75 -9.92
C LEU A 298 10.53 -10.36 -10.45
N ALA A 299 10.46 -9.32 -9.60
CA ALA A 299 10.86 -7.97 -9.95
C ALA A 299 12.34 -7.91 -10.37
N ARG A 300 13.26 -8.58 -9.65
CA ARG A 300 14.67 -8.69 -10.06
C ARG A 300 14.83 -9.33 -11.44
N GLN A 301 14.10 -10.41 -11.71
CA GLN A 301 14.12 -11.10 -13.00
C GLN A 301 13.54 -10.23 -14.13
N ALA A 302 12.48 -9.47 -13.84
CA ALA A 302 11.90 -8.55 -14.80
C ALA A 302 12.86 -7.41 -15.16
N LEU A 303 13.55 -6.83 -14.15
CA LEU A 303 14.52 -5.76 -14.34
C LEU A 303 15.72 -6.17 -15.19
N THR A 304 16.18 -7.43 -15.12
CA THR A 304 17.26 -7.91 -15.98
C THR A 304 16.84 -8.10 -17.44
N ALA A 305 15.55 -8.34 -17.68
CA ALA A 305 14.98 -8.46 -19.02
C ALA A 305 14.47 -7.12 -19.60
N LEU A 306 14.32 -6.08 -18.77
CA LEU A 306 13.75 -4.80 -19.17
C LEU A 306 14.69 -4.05 -20.14
N PRO A 307 14.24 -3.72 -21.37
CA PRO A 307 15.08 -3.01 -22.34
C PRO A 307 15.54 -1.63 -21.84
N GLY A 308 16.82 -1.32 -22.00
CA GLY A 308 17.39 -0.02 -21.59
C GLY A 308 17.59 0.15 -20.08
N TRP A 309 17.45 -0.92 -19.30
CA TRP A 309 17.70 -0.93 -17.86
C TRP A 309 19.15 -1.34 -17.52
N PRO A 310 19.79 -0.75 -16.49
CA PRO A 310 19.33 0.37 -15.66
C PRO A 310 19.37 1.71 -16.41
N THR A 311 18.42 2.59 -16.09
CA THR A 311 18.41 3.97 -16.58
C THR A 311 19.46 4.82 -15.85
N GLU A 312 19.79 6.00 -16.38
CA GLU A 312 20.64 6.96 -15.66
C GLU A 312 20.03 7.37 -14.32
N THR A 313 18.71 7.59 -14.30
CA THR A 313 17.95 7.89 -13.07
C THR A 313 18.15 6.81 -12.01
N GLU A 314 18.02 5.52 -12.37
CA GLU A 314 18.23 4.45 -11.40
C GLU A 314 19.68 4.39 -10.92
N ARG A 315 20.65 4.52 -11.82
CA ARG A 315 22.07 4.48 -11.42
C ARG A 315 22.40 5.56 -10.39
N VAL A 316 21.86 6.76 -10.60
CA VAL A 316 22.02 7.88 -9.65
C VAL A 316 21.32 7.59 -8.32
N LEU A 317 20.04 7.15 -8.33
CA LEU A 317 19.31 6.81 -7.10
C LEU A 317 20.01 5.73 -6.30
N ARG A 318 20.48 4.68 -6.98
CA ARG A 318 21.20 3.57 -6.35
C ARG A 318 22.52 4.03 -5.73
N ALA A 319 23.25 4.94 -6.40
CA ALA A 319 24.48 5.52 -5.86
C ALA A 319 24.25 6.43 -4.64
N SER A 320 23.02 6.96 -4.47
CA SER A 320 22.66 7.76 -3.31
C SER A 320 22.48 6.94 -2.02
N VAL A 321 22.32 5.61 -2.10
CA VAL A 321 22.14 4.76 -0.92
C VAL A 321 23.42 3.96 -0.64
N ARG A 322 23.90 4.01 0.61
CA ARG A 322 25.04 3.22 1.08
C ARG A 322 24.65 2.41 2.31
N ALA A 323 25.21 1.20 2.42
CA ALA A 323 25.06 0.40 3.62
C ALA A 323 25.62 1.14 4.85
N GLY A 324 24.96 0.98 5.99
CA GLY A 324 25.45 1.52 7.26
C GLY A 324 26.85 0.95 7.59
N GLY A 325 27.75 1.83 8.04
CA GLY A 325 29.13 1.46 8.39
C GLY A 325 30.12 1.40 7.22
N ALA A 326 29.68 1.68 5.98
CA ALA A 326 30.60 1.78 4.83
C ALA A 326 31.53 3.02 4.95
N PRO A 327 32.81 2.92 4.53
CA PRO A 327 33.75 4.03 4.57
C PRO A 327 33.31 5.19 3.66
N ARG A 328 33.58 6.43 4.09
CA ARG A 328 33.21 7.65 3.36
C ARG A 328 34.02 7.75 2.07
N LEU A 329 33.36 7.90 0.93
CA LEU A 329 34.01 8.35 -0.30
C LEU A 329 34.18 9.87 -0.19
N GLU A 330 35.39 10.32 0.11
CA GLU A 330 35.77 11.73 0.00
C GLU A 330 35.62 12.16 -1.46
N THR A 331 34.59 12.93 -1.77
CA THR A 331 34.47 13.57 -3.08
C THR A 331 35.30 14.85 -3.07
N PRO A 332 36.20 15.07 -4.06
CA PRO A 332 36.94 16.32 -4.14
C PRO A 332 35.97 17.47 -4.33
N SER A 333 36.04 18.44 -3.43
CA SER A 333 35.20 19.63 -3.41
C SER A 333 35.48 20.48 -4.65
N LEU A 334 34.52 20.55 -5.58
CA LEU A 334 34.60 21.48 -6.69
C LEU A 334 34.35 22.92 -6.18
N PRO A 335 35.08 23.92 -6.69
CA PRO A 335 34.92 25.31 -6.26
C PRO A 335 33.55 25.88 -6.63
N ARG A 336 32.95 26.54 -5.63
CA ARG A 336 31.64 27.19 -5.62
C ARG A 336 31.50 28.20 -6.77
N ALA A 337 30.66 27.90 -7.76
CA ALA A 337 30.22 28.87 -8.76
C ALA A 337 29.18 29.83 -8.15
N THR A 338 29.42 31.13 -8.30
CA THR A 338 28.58 32.25 -7.85
C THR A 338 27.22 32.29 -8.58
N SER A 339 26.14 32.49 -7.82
CA SER A 339 24.74 32.55 -8.28
C SER A 339 24.45 33.69 -9.27
N PRO A 340 23.57 33.51 -10.28
CA PRO A 340 22.97 34.61 -11.04
C PRO A 340 21.66 35.12 -10.40
N ALA A 341 21.35 36.39 -10.71
CA ALA A 341 20.37 37.30 -10.10
C ALA A 341 18.87 36.96 -10.37
N PRO A 342 17.91 37.56 -9.63
CA PRO A 342 16.50 37.17 -9.65
C PRO A 342 15.68 37.82 -10.78
N GLN A 343 14.73 37.07 -11.36
CA GLN A 343 13.75 37.55 -12.33
C GLN A 343 12.40 37.91 -11.68
N ARG A 344 11.70 38.90 -12.27
CA ARG A 344 10.46 39.53 -11.79
C ARG A 344 9.21 38.64 -11.92
N PRO A 345 8.17 38.87 -11.08
CA PRO A 345 6.96 38.06 -11.05
C PRO A 345 5.87 38.50 -12.05
N VAL A 346 5.06 37.54 -12.52
CA VAL A 346 3.88 37.69 -13.38
C VAL A 346 2.60 37.60 -12.52
N PRO A 347 1.52 38.35 -12.80
CA PRO A 347 0.35 38.44 -11.90
C PRO A 347 -0.60 37.22 -11.96
N PRO A 348 -1.39 36.99 -10.89
CA PRO A 348 -2.21 35.79 -10.73
C PRO A 348 -3.58 35.89 -11.42
N ARG A 349 -4.10 34.74 -11.89
CA ARG A 349 -5.49 34.59 -12.39
C ARG A 349 -6.36 33.96 -11.30
N ALA A 350 -7.58 34.48 -11.13
CA ALA A 350 -8.50 34.10 -10.06
C ALA A 350 -9.08 32.67 -10.24
N PRO A 351 -9.32 31.93 -9.14
CA PRO A 351 -9.91 30.59 -9.18
C PRO A 351 -11.45 30.62 -9.30
N PRO A 352 -12.06 29.66 -10.00
CA PRO A 352 -13.52 29.45 -9.98
C PRO A 352 -13.99 28.85 -8.65
N ALA A 353 -15.26 29.10 -8.31
CA ALA A 353 -15.89 28.71 -7.05
C ALA A 353 -16.15 27.20 -6.93
N ALA A 354 -16.08 26.70 -5.70
CA ALA A 354 -16.13 25.27 -5.36
C ALA A 354 -17.55 24.73 -5.15
N PRO A 355 -17.84 23.47 -5.51
CA PRO A 355 -18.91 22.67 -4.93
C PRO A 355 -18.47 21.99 -3.62
N ARG A 356 -19.46 21.56 -2.83
CA ARG A 356 -19.38 21.10 -1.44
C ARG A 356 -19.10 19.58 -1.33
N PRO A 357 -18.70 19.08 -0.14
CA PRO A 357 -18.08 17.78 0.01
C PRO A 357 -19.10 16.66 0.29
N SER A 358 -19.14 15.68 -0.61
CA SER A 358 -19.47 14.26 -0.38
C SER A 358 -19.52 13.45 -1.68
N GLU A 359 -19.42 14.08 -2.84
CA GLU A 359 -19.60 13.43 -4.15
C GLU A 359 -18.29 13.00 -4.84
N TRP A 360 -17.11 13.27 -4.29
CA TRP A 360 -15.84 13.13 -5.04
C TRP A 360 -15.47 11.71 -5.50
N MET A 361 -15.84 10.68 -4.72
CA MET A 361 -15.61 9.28 -5.11
C MET A 361 -16.63 8.81 -6.15
N GLU A 362 -17.83 9.41 -6.16
CA GLU A 362 -18.90 9.14 -7.13
C GLU A 362 -18.66 9.91 -8.43
N ASP A 363 -18.20 11.16 -8.36
CA ASP A 363 -17.76 11.96 -9.50
C ASP A 363 -16.56 11.35 -10.22
N PHE A 364 -15.63 10.72 -9.50
CA PHE A 364 -14.53 9.94 -10.09
C PHE A 364 -15.06 8.73 -10.89
N LEU A 365 -16.02 7.97 -10.34
CA LEU A 365 -16.63 6.84 -11.04
C LEU A 365 -17.50 7.31 -12.23
N ASN A 366 -18.19 8.43 -12.10
CA ASN A 366 -19.05 9.01 -13.13
C ASN A 366 -18.26 9.65 -14.27
N ALA A 367 -17.15 10.33 -13.98
CA ALA A 367 -16.27 10.93 -15.00
C ALA A 367 -15.60 9.85 -15.87
N HIS A 368 -15.23 8.70 -15.30
CA HIS A 368 -14.71 7.56 -16.05
C HIS A 368 -15.80 6.68 -16.71
N ALA A 369 -17.06 6.76 -16.27
CA ALA A 369 -18.19 6.18 -17.00
C ALA A 369 -18.64 7.04 -18.20
N ALA A 370 -18.44 8.37 -18.11
CA ALA A 370 -18.82 9.32 -19.15
C ALA A 370 -17.73 9.53 -20.24
N ALA A 371 -16.47 9.16 -19.97
CA ALA A 371 -15.37 9.26 -20.92
C ALA A 371 -15.39 8.12 -21.95
N LYS A 372 -16.22 8.28 -22.99
CA LYS A 372 -16.29 7.50 -24.25
C LYS A 372 -16.54 5.97 -24.12
N PRO A 373 -17.56 5.40 -24.78
CA PRO A 373 -17.87 3.97 -24.74
C PRO A 373 -16.87 3.07 -25.52
N ARG A 374 -15.66 3.55 -25.83
CA ARG A 374 -14.70 2.85 -26.72
C ARG A 374 -13.22 2.93 -26.32
N ALA A 375 -12.87 3.54 -25.20
CA ALA A 375 -11.51 3.47 -24.65
C ALA A 375 -11.43 2.31 -23.65
N GLU A 376 -10.36 1.52 -23.69
CA GLU A 376 -10.13 0.46 -22.72
C GLU A 376 -10.02 1.06 -21.30
N LYS A 377 -10.61 0.38 -20.32
CA LYS A 377 -10.73 0.92 -18.96
C LYS A 377 -9.35 0.92 -18.28
N PRO A 378 -8.92 2.02 -17.64
CA PRO A 378 -7.68 2.05 -16.87
C PRO A 378 -7.71 1.00 -15.76
N ARG A 379 -6.58 0.34 -15.52
CA ARG A 379 -6.42 -0.63 -14.42
C ARG A 379 -6.06 0.11 -13.15
N LEU A 380 -6.97 0.09 -12.18
CA LEU A 380 -6.85 0.76 -10.88
C LEU A 380 -6.80 -0.27 -9.76
N THR A 381 -5.83 -0.17 -8.85
CA THR A 381 -5.75 -1.07 -7.69
C THR A 381 -6.03 -0.37 -6.37
N ARG A 382 -7.31 -0.31 -5.98
CA ARG A 382 -7.73 0.19 -4.66
C ARG A 382 -7.62 -0.89 -3.59
N ALA A 383 -7.05 -0.55 -2.43
CA ALA A 383 -7.30 -1.27 -1.18
C ALA A 383 -8.72 -0.92 -0.69
N ARG A 384 -9.74 -1.59 -1.23
CA ARG A 384 -11.13 -1.39 -0.78
C ARG A 384 -11.44 -2.44 0.30
N PRO A 385 -11.82 -2.05 1.53
CA PRO A 385 -12.48 -2.99 2.42
C PRO A 385 -13.80 -3.43 1.79
N THR A 386 -14.08 -4.72 1.81
CA THR A 386 -15.31 -5.33 1.28
C THR A 386 -16.51 -4.74 2.03
N PRO A 387 -17.52 -4.16 1.35
CA PRO A 387 -18.78 -3.88 2.03
C PRO A 387 -19.39 -5.22 2.47
N PRO A 388 -19.92 -5.33 3.70
CA PRO A 388 -20.65 -6.52 4.10
C PRO A 388 -21.80 -6.75 3.11
N PRO A 389 -22.15 -8.02 2.81
CA PRO A 389 -23.31 -8.30 1.97
C PRO A 389 -24.52 -7.56 2.55
N PRO A 390 -25.43 -7.03 1.70
CA PRO A 390 -26.61 -6.35 2.19
C PRO A 390 -27.31 -7.25 3.18
N ALA A 391 -27.42 -6.79 4.43
CA ALA A 391 -28.11 -7.50 5.48
C ALA A 391 -29.52 -7.78 4.97
N LYS A 392 -29.83 -9.07 4.76
CA LYS A 392 -31.21 -9.50 4.59
C LYS A 392 -31.97 -8.91 5.77
N SER A 393 -33.05 -8.18 5.49
CA SER A 393 -33.93 -7.60 6.50
C SER A 393 -34.41 -8.69 7.44
N GLY A 394 -33.73 -8.82 8.58
CA GLY A 394 -33.94 -9.86 9.57
C GLY A 394 -33.03 -9.51 10.74
N ARG A 395 -33.63 -9.39 11.92
CA ARG A 395 -32.89 -9.10 13.16
C ARG A 395 -31.70 -10.06 13.28
N PRO A 396 -30.49 -9.59 13.58
CA PRO A 396 -29.35 -10.46 13.83
C PRO A 396 -29.65 -11.42 14.99
N ALA A 397 -29.26 -12.69 14.87
CA ALA A 397 -29.54 -13.74 15.87
C ALA A 397 -29.04 -13.41 17.29
N TRP A 398 -27.97 -12.61 17.43
CA TRP A 398 -27.44 -12.18 18.73
C TRP A 398 -28.35 -11.18 19.48
N MET A 399 -29.36 -10.61 18.81
CA MET A 399 -30.36 -9.74 19.43
C MET A 399 -31.55 -10.52 20.04
N GLU A 400 -31.63 -11.85 19.84
CA GLU A 400 -32.65 -12.68 20.48
C GLU A 400 -32.39 -12.81 21.99
N ASP A 401 -31.12 -12.80 22.42
CA ASP A 401 -30.72 -12.89 23.84
C ASP A 401 -31.06 -11.66 24.67
N PHE A 402 -31.37 -10.52 24.02
CA PHE A 402 -31.76 -9.26 24.67
C PHE A 402 -33.23 -8.92 24.48
N SER A 403 -34.00 -9.82 23.86
CA SER A 403 -35.44 -9.66 23.69
C SER A 403 -36.12 -9.97 25.02
N SER A 404 -36.69 -8.95 25.67
CA SER A 404 -37.51 -9.11 26.87
C SER A 404 -38.61 -10.15 26.61
N PRO A 405 -38.95 -11.01 27.59
CA PRO A 405 -39.99 -12.02 27.40
C PRO A 405 -41.30 -11.33 27.02
N PRO A 406 -42.09 -11.93 26.11
CA PRO A 406 -43.31 -11.31 25.62
C PRO A 406 -44.25 -11.03 26.78
N ARG A 407 -44.67 -9.76 26.86
CA ARG A 407 -45.74 -9.30 27.73
C ARG A 407 -47.01 -10.00 27.27
N GLU A 408 -47.42 -11.03 28.00
CA GLU A 408 -48.66 -11.75 27.75
C GLU A 408 -49.83 -10.79 27.62
N ALA A 409 -50.64 -11.03 26.58
CA ALA A 409 -51.86 -10.30 26.32
C ALA A 409 -52.80 -10.40 27.53
N ALA A 410 -53.39 -9.27 27.91
CA ALA A 410 -54.42 -9.19 28.92
C ALA A 410 -55.62 -10.08 28.52
N VAL A 411 -55.81 -11.20 29.22
CA VAL A 411 -57.03 -11.99 29.22
C VAL A 411 -57.86 -11.58 30.43
N ALA A 412 -59.09 -11.15 30.17
CA ALA A 412 -60.11 -10.81 31.16
C ALA A 412 -60.65 -12.08 31.89
N PRO A 413 -61.32 -11.93 33.05
CA PRO A 413 -61.17 -12.85 34.19
C PRO A 413 -62.21 -13.97 34.26
N THR A 414 -61.82 -15.15 34.73
CA THR A 414 -62.75 -16.10 35.40
C THR A 414 -62.04 -17.00 36.42
N LYS A 415 -62.25 -16.67 37.72
CA LYS A 415 -62.47 -17.50 38.95
C LYS A 415 -61.64 -18.79 39.26
N PRO A 416 -61.50 -19.18 40.55
CA PRO A 416 -60.18 -19.38 41.17
C PRO A 416 -59.86 -20.77 41.78
N ALA A 417 -58.56 -20.97 42.03
CA ALA A 417 -57.87 -21.74 43.11
C ALA A 417 -57.87 -23.29 43.07
N PRO A 418 -56.92 -24.01 43.76
CA PRO A 418 -55.66 -23.59 44.43
C PRO A 418 -54.40 -24.39 43.99
N ALA A 419 -53.23 -23.88 44.42
CA ALA A 419 -51.89 -24.49 44.36
C ALA A 419 -51.74 -25.64 45.40
N PRO A 420 -50.54 -26.23 45.69
CA PRO A 420 -49.22 -26.22 45.02
C PRO A 420 -48.59 -27.64 44.90
N SER A 421 -47.50 -27.82 44.15
CA SER A 421 -46.42 -28.75 44.56
C SER A 421 -45.11 -28.53 43.80
N SER A 422 -44.05 -28.54 44.59
CA SER A 422 -42.65 -28.29 44.29
C SER A 422 -41.90 -29.53 43.76
N ALA A 423 -41.03 -29.36 42.77
CA ALA A 423 -39.83 -30.18 42.62
C ALA A 423 -38.70 -29.38 41.92
N PRO A 424 -37.45 -29.41 42.43
CA PRO A 424 -36.33 -28.65 41.88
C PRO A 424 -35.72 -29.34 40.64
N ALA A 425 -35.51 -28.58 39.57
CA ALA A 425 -34.83 -29.04 38.36
C ALA A 425 -33.31 -29.21 38.62
N LYS A 426 -32.78 -30.32 38.10
CA LYS A 426 -31.37 -30.76 38.14
C LYS A 426 -30.42 -29.73 37.54
N LYS A 427 -29.21 -29.62 38.13
CA LYS A 427 -28.07 -28.92 37.54
C LYS A 427 -27.59 -29.64 36.26
N PRO A 428 -27.14 -28.93 35.22
CA PRO A 428 -26.65 -29.53 33.97
C PRO A 428 -25.24 -30.14 34.08
N ASP A 429 -25.00 -31.19 33.29
CA ASP A 429 -23.84 -32.12 33.24
C ASP A 429 -22.46 -31.52 32.88
N TRP A 430 -22.31 -30.20 32.75
CA TRP A 430 -21.00 -29.60 32.39
C TRP A 430 -20.18 -29.13 33.61
N MET A 431 -20.71 -29.32 34.83
CA MET A 431 -20.11 -28.85 36.08
C MET A 431 -19.37 -29.96 36.88
N SER A 432 -19.06 -31.11 36.27
CA SER A 432 -18.41 -32.24 36.95
C SER A 432 -16.94 -32.49 36.60
N ASP A 433 -16.33 -31.70 35.71
CA ASP A 433 -14.95 -31.95 35.23
C ASP A 433 -13.88 -31.01 35.85
N PHE A 434 -14.19 -30.29 36.93
CA PHE A 434 -13.26 -29.31 37.54
C PHE A 434 -12.89 -29.55 39.01
N ASP A 435 -13.24 -30.71 39.58
CA ASP A 435 -12.76 -31.12 40.91
C ASP A 435 -11.90 -32.39 40.79
N GLU A 436 -10.61 -32.24 40.46
CA GLU A 436 -9.50 -33.04 41.00
C GLU A 436 -8.20 -32.22 41.08
#